data_AF-A0A7V8EZE5-F1
#
_entry.id   AF-A0A7V8EZE5-F1
#
_cell.length_a   1.000
_cell.length_b   1.000
_cell.length_c   1.000
_cell.angle_alpha   90.00
_cell.angle_beta   90.00
_cell.angle_gamma   90.00
#
_symmetry.space_group_name_H-M   'P 1'
#
loop_
_entity.id
_entity.type
_entity.pdbx_description
1 polymer ?
#
loop_
_entity_poly.entity_id
_entity_poly.type
_entity_poly.pdbx_seq_one_letter_code
_entity_poly.pdbx_strand_id
1 'polypeptide(L)'
;MNRIETDSLGQVEVPEDAYWGAQTQRSLVNFAIGSERMPLSVLHALALIKKAAARVNDRNGDVPADIARLIEQAADEVLAGEHDDQFPLVVWQTGSGTQSNMNVNEVLAGRANELAGNPRGGKSPVHPNDHVNRSQSSNDCFPTAMHIAAAQAVQFRLLPAITELSGGLAELSARHMKLVKTGRTHLMDATPMTFGQEVSAFIAQLGYAERAIRSALPAVCELAQGGTAVGTGLNSPHGFGEAIAAELAALSGLPFVTAPNKFAALAGHEPLTTLSGALKTLAVCLMKMANDLRLLGSGPRAGLAEVRLPANEPGSSIMPGKVNPTQCEALSMLACQVMGNDVTIGFAASQGHLQLNVFKPVIIHNLLQSIHLLADGCSNFQQHCIAGLEPDPVQMAAHLERGLMLVTALNTHIGYDKSAEIAKKAYAENLTLREAALELGYLSDEQFDAWVRPENMLEAGKQG
;
A
#
# COMPACT_ATOMS: atom_id res chain seq x y z
N MET A 1 15.76 30.57 -23.27
CA MET A 1 15.70 30.57 -24.75
C MET A 1 14.94 29.32 -25.18
N ASN A 2 14.30 29.32 -26.33
CA ASN A 2 13.45 28.23 -26.82
C ASN A 2 13.97 27.70 -28.16
N ARG A 3 13.79 26.40 -28.42
CA ARG A 3 13.99 25.76 -29.72
C ARG A 3 12.65 25.41 -30.38
N ILE A 4 12.65 25.28 -31.70
CA ILE A 4 11.46 24.84 -32.45
C ILE A 4 11.50 23.34 -32.63
N GLU A 5 10.49 22.65 -32.12
CA GLU A 5 10.23 21.23 -32.40
C GLU A 5 9.00 21.10 -33.30
N THR A 6 8.85 19.94 -33.95
CA THR A 6 7.73 19.66 -34.84
C THR A 6 7.03 18.35 -34.47
N ASP A 7 5.72 18.29 -34.69
CA ASP A 7 4.95 17.05 -34.79
C ASP A 7 4.02 17.14 -36.01
N SER A 8 3.10 16.19 -36.15
CA SER A 8 2.14 16.17 -37.25
C SER A 8 1.16 17.36 -37.24
N LEU A 9 1.07 18.12 -36.13
CA LEU A 9 0.22 19.31 -36.00
C LEU A 9 0.98 20.62 -36.28
N GLY A 10 2.28 20.54 -36.55
CA GLY A 10 3.11 21.69 -36.90
C GLY A 10 4.18 22.01 -35.85
N GLN A 11 4.62 23.27 -35.82
CA GLN A 11 5.68 23.75 -34.95
C GLN A 11 5.18 24.06 -33.53
N VAL A 12 6.09 23.97 -32.55
CA VAL A 12 5.88 24.44 -31.18
C VAL A 12 7.23 24.85 -30.56
N GLU A 13 7.22 25.87 -29.72
CA GLU A 13 8.40 26.32 -28.97
C GLU A 13 8.60 25.47 -27.71
N VAL A 14 9.79 24.92 -27.54
CA VAL A 14 10.20 24.08 -26.40
C VAL A 14 11.42 24.73 -25.72
N PRO A 15 11.51 24.75 -24.38
CA PRO A 15 12.71 25.26 -23.69
C PRO A 15 14.00 24.59 -24.19
N GLU A 16 15.09 25.34 -24.35
CA GLU A 16 16.37 24.80 -24.83
C GLU A 16 16.98 23.74 -23.91
N ASP A 17 16.72 23.84 -22.61
CA ASP A 17 17.19 22.92 -21.58
C ASP A 17 16.33 21.66 -21.44
N ALA A 18 15.17 21.58 -22.10
CA ALA A 18 14.32 20.40 -22.06
C ALA A 18 14.78 19.32 -23.05
N TYR A 19 14.83 18.05 -22.64
CA TYR A 19 15.01 16.94 -23.57
C TYR A 19 13.71 16.55 -24.31
N TRP A 20 12.54 16.83 -23.72
CA TRP A 20 11.26 16.49 -24.33
C TRP A 20 10.98 17.30 -25.60
N GLY A 21 10.04 16.85 -26.42
CA GLY A 21 9.76 17.41 -27.74
C GLY A 21 8.37 18.05 -27.85
N ALA A 22 7.88 18.11 -29.09
CA ALA A 22 6.64 18.80 -29.42
C ALA A 22 5.41 18.25 -28.69
N GLN A 23 5.28 16.93 -28.55
CA GLN A 23 4.07 16.33 -27.97
C GLN A 23 3.98 16.57 -26.47
N THR A 24 5.11 16.48 -25.75
CA THR A 24 5.18 16.82 -24.33
C THR A 24 4.85 18.30 -24.12
N GLN A 25 5.42 19.19 -24.93
CA GLN A 25 5.16 20.62 -24.83
C GLN A 25 3.68 20.95 -25.05
N ARG A 26 3.04 20.36 -26.06
CA ARG A 26 1.59 20.52 -26.28
C ARG A 26 0.77 19.97 -25.12
N SER A 27 1.15 18.81 -24.58
CA SER A 27 0.47 18.20 -23.44
C SER A 27 0.53 19.10 -22.21
N LEU A 28 1.71 19.66 -21.92
CA LEU A 28 1.93 20.56 -20.78
C LEU A 28 1.01 21.80 -20.83
N VAL A 29 0.76 22.34 -22.01
CA VAL A 29 -0.14 23.49 -22.21
C VAL A 29 -1.62 23.07 -22.16
N ASN A 30 -1.98 21.98 -22.82
CA ASN A 30 -3.39 21.58 -22.99
C ASN A 30 -4.01 20.92 -21.74
N PHE A 31 -3.18 20.33 -20.88
CA PHE A 31 -3.61 19.57 -19.70
C PHE A 31 -3.08 20.19 -18.41
N ALA A 32 -3.16 21.52 -18.31
CA ALA A 32 -2.79 22.29 -17.12
C ALA A 32 -3.85 22.17 -16.00
N ILE A 33 -4.10 20.94 -15.54
CA ILE A 33 -5.12 20.59 -14.55
C ILE A 33 -4.42 20.04 -13.31
N GLY A 34 -4.81 20.50 -12.12
CA GLY A 34 -4.32 19.97 -10.84
C GLY A 34 -2.82 20.19 -10.59
N SER A 35 -2.32 19.56 -9.53
CA SER A 35 -0.91 19.59 -9.15
C SER A 35 -0.23 18.22 -9.24
N GLU A 36 -1.02 17.18 -9.51
CA GLU A 36 -0.60 15.79 -9.46
C GLU A 36 0.21 15.47 -10.73
N ARG A 37 1.54 15.45 -10.61
CA ARG A 37 2.43 14.95 -11.66
C ARG A 37 2.27 13.44 -11.84
N MET A 38 2.53 12.96 -13.06
CA MET A 38 2.64 11.52 -13.31
C MET A 38 3.70 10.93 -12.36
N PRO A 39 3.41 9.84 -11.62
CA PRO A 39 4.39 9.28 -10.69
C PRO A 39 5.68 8.88 -11.41
N LEU A 40 6.83 9.27 -10.85
CA LEU A 40 8.16 8.96 -11.41
C LEU A 40 8.37 7.46 -11.60
N SER A 41 7.84 6.61 -10.70
CA SER A 41 7.92 5.16 -10.85
C SER A 41 7.24 4.64 -12.12
N VAL A 42 6.20 5.31 -12.64
CA VAL A 42 5.60 4.96 -13.95
C VAL A 42 6.53 5.37 -15.10
N LEU A 43 7.22 6.51 -14.97
CA LEU A 43 8.13 7.04 -15.97
C LEU A 43 9.42 6.22 -16.05
N HIS A 44 9.98 5.84 -14.90
CA HIS A 44 11.08 4.87 -14.80
C HIS A 44 10.66 3.50 -15.35
N ALA A 45 9.44 3.03 -15.07
CA ALA A 45 8.93 1.79 -15.66
C ALA A 45 8.81 1.88 -17.19
N LEU A 46 8.37 3.02 -17.74
CA LEU A 46 8.38 3.26 -19.18
C LEU A 46 9.80 3.26 -19.74
N ALA A 47 10.77 3.91 -19.09
CA ALA A 47 12.18 3.89 -19.51
C ALA A 47 12.76 2.46 -19.50
N LEU A 48 12.42 1.65 -18.49
CA LEU A 48 12.78 0.23 -18.42
C LEU A 48 12.21 -0.55 -19.61
N ILE A 49 10.95 -0.30 -19.98
CA ILE A 49 10.31 -0.87 -21.16
C ILE A 49 11.05 -0.45 -22.43
N LYS A 50 11.44 0.81 -22.57
CA LYS A 50 12.18 1.29 -23.76
C LYS A 50 13.56 0.66 -23.86
N LYS A 51 14.28 0.50 -22.73
CA LYS A 51 15.54 -0.25 -22.68
C LYS A 51 15.36 -1.70 -23.14
N ALA A 52 14.37 -2.39 -22.58
CA ALA A 52 14.07 -3.78 -22.96
C ALA A 52 13.68 -3.89 -24.45
N ALA A 53 12.85 -2.96 -24.94
CA ALA A 53 12.43 -2.94 -26.35
C ALA A 53 13.61 -2.67 -27.30
N ALA A 54 14.53 -1.76 -26.95
CA ALA A 54 15.72 -1.50 -27.76
C ALA A 54 16.58 -2.75 -27.92
N ARG A 55 16.84 -3.47 -26.81
CA ARG A 55 17.60 -4.73 -26.83
C ARG A 55 16.91 -5.84 -27.62
N VAL A 56 15.59 -6.00 -27.47
CA VAL A 56 14.83 -7.02 -28.22
C VAL A 56 14.83 -6.69 -29.71
N ASN A 57 14.57 -5.43 -30.09
CA ASN A 57 14.54 -5.02 -31.49
C ASN A 57 15.94 -5.08 -32.14
N ASP A 58 17.02 -4.80 -31.41
CA ASP A 58 18.40 -5.01 -31.89
C ASP A 58 18.65 -6.48 -32.22
N ARG A 59 18.31 -7.40 -31.30
CA ARG A 59 18.42 -8.86 -31.54
C ARG A 59 17.61 -9.33 -32.75
N ASN A 60 16.48 -8.69 -33.03
CA ASN A 60 15.63 -8.99 -34.18
C ASN A 60 16.11 -8.32 -35.49
N GLY A 61 17.04 -7.37 -35.42
CA GLY A 61 17.48 -6.55 -36.55
C GLY A 61 16.51 -5.43 -36.94
N ASP A 62 15.53 -5.12 -36.10
CA ASP A 62 14.51 -4.07 -36.32
C ASP A 62 15.00 -2.66 -35.99
N VAL A 63 15.99 -2.54 -35.10
CA VAL A 63 16.67 -1.29 -34.74
C VAL A 63 18.18 -1.51 -34.88
N PRO A 64 18.92 -0.62 -35.56
CA PRO A 64 20.38 -0.74 -35.66
C PRO A 64 21.07 -0.74 -34.30
N ALA A 65 22.13 -1.55 -34.15
CA ALA A 65 22.82 -1.76 -32.87
C ALA A 65 23.46 -0.50 -32.26
N ASP A 66 23.87 0.47 -33.09
CA ASP A 66 24.34 1.77 -32.63
C ASP A 66 23.20 2.64 -32.07
N ILE A 67 22.04 2.66 -32.72
CA ILE A 67 20.83 3.33 -32.23
C ILE A 67 20.32 2.68 -30.95
N ALA A 68 20.26 1.35 -30.89
CA ALA A 68 19.82 0.62 -29.71
C ALA A 68 20.70 0.92 -28.48
N ARG A 69 22.03 0.97 -28.65
CA ARG A 69 22.97 1.32 -27.58
C ARG A 69 22.77 2.74 -27.05
N LEU A 70 22.51 3.72 -27.93
CA LEU A 70 22.24 5.10 -27.50
C LEU A 70 20.94 5.19 -26.69
N ILE A 71 19.89 4.47 -27.11
CA ILE A 71 18.63 4.40 -26.37
C ILE A 71 18.83 3.74 -25.01
N GLU A 72 19.56 2.64 -24.96
CA GLU A 72 19.87 1.94 -23.71
C GLU A 72 20.63 2.84 -22.73
N GLN A 73 21.67 3.54 -23.19
CA GLN A 73 22.43 4.47 -22.35
C GLN A 73 21.55 5.61 -21.82
N ALA A 74 20.73 6.24 -22.67
CA ALA A 74 19.80 7.27 -22.23
C ALA A 74 18.76 6.73 -21.22
N ALA A 75 18.28 5.50 -21.41
CA ALA A 75 17.35 4.88 -20.49
C ALA A 75 18.00 4.56 -19.14
N ASP A 76 19.27 4.17 -19.12
CA ASP A 76 20.01 3.96 -17.87
C ASP A 76 20.17 5.25 -17.05
N GLU A 77 20.44 6.38 -17.69
CA GLU A 77 20.48 7.68 -17.00
C GLU A 77 19.12 8.07 -16.41
N VAL A 78 18.02 7.84 -17.15
CA VAL A 78 16.66 8.05 -16.64
C VAL A 78 16.35 7.12 -15.45
N LEU A 79 16.72 5.84 -15.54
CA LEU A 79 16.53 4.86 -14.47
C LEU A 79 17.37 5.16 -13.22
N ALA A 80 18.49 5.86 -13.38
CA ALA A 80 19.32 6.36 -12.28
C ALA A 80 18.79 7.67 -11.65
N GLY A 81 17.71 8.24 -12.18
CA GLY A 81 17.08 9.47 -11.67
C GLY A 81 17.77 10.76 -12.14
N GLU A 82 18.66 10.70 -13.13
CA GLU A 82 19.42 11.87 -13.59
C GLU A 82 18.59 12.89 -14.37
N HIS A 83 17.39 12.50 -14.82
CA HIS A 83 16.51 13.30 -15.70
C HIS A 83 15.06 13.37 -15.19
N ASP A 84 14.82 13.23 -13.89
CA ASP A 84 13.47 13.23 -13.30
C ASP A 84 12.72 14.55 -13.53
N ASP A 85 13.44 15.66 -13.70
CA ASP A 85 12.89 16.98 -14.03
C ASP A 85 12.38 17.10 -15.48
N GLN A 86 12.68 16.11 -16.33
CA GLN A 86 12.30 16.09 -17.76
C GLN A 86 10.90 15.51 -18.02
N PHE A 87 10.15 15.21 -16.96
CA PHE A 87 8.82 14.62 -17.06
C PHE A 87 7.74 15.51 -16.42
N PRO A 88 7.39 16.64 -17.06
CA PRO A 88 6.54 17.64 -16.43
C PRO A 88 5.04 17.29 -16.50
N LEU A 89 4.64 16.16 -17.07
CA LEU A 89 3.22 15.91 -17.33
C LEU A 89 2.43 15.52 -16.08
N VAL A 90 1.15 15.87 -16.07
CA VAL A 90 0.22 15.59 -14.97
C VAL A 90 -0.49 14.25 -15.15
N VAL A 91 -1.10 13.75 -14.07
CA VAL A 91 -1.98 12.57 -14.09
C VAL A 91 -3.20 12.82 -14.99
N TRP A 92 -3.73 14.05 -14.96
CA TRP A 92 -4.96 14.46 -15.65
C TRP A 92 -4.74 14.77 -17.13
N GLN A 93 -4.23 13.77 -17.84
CA GLN A 93 -3.82 13.83 -19.24
C GLN A 93 -4.73 12.91 -20.09
N THR A 94 -4.33 12.60 -21.33
CA THR A 94 -5.02 11.57 -22.12
C THR A 94 -5.13 10.25 -21.36
N GLY A 95 -6.33 9.68 -21.38
CA GLY A 95 -6.70 8.53 -20.57
C GLY A 95 -5.95 7.23 -20.86
N SER A 96 -5.32 7.12 -22.03
CA SER A 96 -4.45 6.00 -22.38
C SER A 96 -3.04 6.11 -21.79
N GLY A 97 -2.64 7.30 -21.31
CA GLY A 97 -1.25 7.59 -20.93
C GLY A 97 -0.30 7.85 -22.11
N THR A 98 -0.84 8.06 -23.33
CA THR A 98 -0.03 8.32 -24.54
C THR A 98 0.95 9.48 -24.37
N GLN A 99 0.55 10.55 -23.68
CA GLN A 99 1.42 11.71 -23.52
C GLN A 99 2.63 11.41 -22.64
N SER A 100 2.50 10.63 -21.56
CA SER A 100 3.66 10.17 -20.79
C SER A 100 4.52 9.16 -21.56
N ASN A 101 3.91 8.25 -22.33
CA ASN A 101 4.68 7.36 -23.21
C ASN A 101 5.51 8.16 -24.22
N MET A 102 4.90 9.17 -24.85
CA MET A 102 5.60 10.05 -25.78
C MET A 102 6.63 10.96 -25.09
N ASN A 103 6.37 11.41 -23.87
CA ASN A 103 7.35 12.17 -23.10
C ASN A 103 8.61 11.36 -22.84
N VAL A 104 8.48 10.09 -22.44
CA VAL A 104 9.63 9.20 -22.30
C VAL A 104 10.31 8.97 -23.65
N ASN A 105 9.55 8.73 -24.72
CA ASN A 105 10.12 8.56 -26.06
C ASN A 105 10.94 9.79 -26.51
N GLU A 106 10.40 10.99 -26.30
CA GLU A 106 11.03 12.25 -26.68
C GLU A 106 12.27 12.53 -25.81
N VAL A 107 12.21 12.32 -24.50
CA VAL A 107 13.35 12.51 -23.60
C VAL A 107 14.48 11.56 -23.95
N LEU A 108 14.19 10.26 -24.14
CA LEU A 108 15.20 9.27 -24.52
C LEU A 108 15.80 9.55 -25.89
N ALA A 109 14.97 9.91 -26.89
CA ALA A 109 15.48 10.30 -28.21
C ALA A 109 16.34 11.56 -28.12
N GLY A 110 15.89 12.59 -27.41
CA GLY A 110 16.61 13.85 -27.24
C GLY A 110 17.95 13.65 -26.55
N ARG A 111 18.01 12.80 -25.52
CA ARG A 111 19.25 12.47 -24.83
C ARG A 111 20.17 11.59 -25.68
N ALA A 112 19.63 10.59 -26.36
CA ALA A 112 20.38 9.75 -27.29
C ALA A 112 20.99 10.54 -28.45
N ASN A 113 20.29 11.57 -28.95
CA ASN A 113 20.81 12.46 -30.00
C ASN A 113 21.96 13.33 -29.47
N GLU A 114 21.86 13.83 -28.24
CA GLU A 114 22.95 14.57 -27.59
C GLU A 114 24.18 13.68 -27.35
N LEU A 115 23.99 12.44 -26.92
CA LEU A 115 25.06 11.43 -26.83
C LEU A 115 25.73 11.14 -28.18
N ALA A 116 24.98 11.27 -29.28
CA ALA A 116 25.49 11.16 -30.65
C ALA A 116 26.14 12.45 -31.18
N GLY A 117 26.27 13.50 -30.35
CA GLY A 117 26.90 14.77 -30.70
C GLY A 117 25.99 15.80 -31.36
N ASN A 118 24.66 15.58 -31.38
CA ASN A 118 23.70 16.57 -31.87
C ASN A 118 23.22 17.50 -30.74
N PRO A 119 22.56 18.63 -31.06
CA PRO A 119 21.91 19.46 -30.04
C PRO A 119 20.82 18.70 -29.26
N ARG A 120 20.54 19.16 -28.04
CA ARG A 120 19.48 18.61 -27.18
C ARG A 120 18.12 18.55 -27.89
N GLY A 121 17.45 17.41 -27.80
CA GLY A 121 16.16 17.16 -28.44
C GLY A 121 16.29 16.58 -29.86
N GLY A 122 15.37 16.97 -30.74
CA GLY A 122 15.38 16.53 -32.14
C GLY A 122 15.00 15.07 -32.35
N LYS A 123 15.19 14.61 -33.60
CA LYS A 123 14.70 13.32 -34.09
C LYS A 123 15.74 12.53 -34.91
N SER A 124 17.01 12.90 -34.82
CA SER A 124 18.09 12.30 -35.60
C SER A 124 19.40 12.29 -34.80
N PRO A 125 20.13 11.16 -34.78
CA PRO A 125 19.84 9.90 -35.48
C PRO A 125 18.73 9.05 -34.83
N VAL A 126 18.33 9.35 -33.59
CA VAL A 126 17.29 8.62 -32.86
C VAL A 126 15.94 9.33 -32.98
N HIS A 127 14.96 8.64 -33.57
CA HIS A 127 13.59 9.14 -33.72
C HIS A 127 12.69 8.58 -32.61
N PRO A 128 11.87 9.41 -31.93
CA PRO A 128 11.06 8.96 -30.79
C PRO A 128 10.02 7.90 -31.15
N ASN A 129 9.44 7.92 -32.36
CA ASN A 129 8.48 6.89 -32.80
C ASN A 129 9.19 5.68 -33.44
N ASP A 130 9.88 5.93 -34.55
CA ASP A 130 10.49 4.89 -35.39
C ASP A 130 11.58 4.07 -34.70
N HIS A 131 12.29 4.62 -33.71
CA HIS A 131 13.36 3.93 -32.98
C HIS A 131 12.97 3.64 -31.52
N VAL A 132 12.68 4.66 -30.70
CA VAL A 132 12.40 4.45 -29.26
C VAL A 132 11.08 3.69 -29.03
N ASN A 133 10.06 4.00 -29.83
CA ASN A 133 8.75 3.35 -29.77
C ASN A 133 8.56 2.24 -30.83
N ARG A 134 9.65 1.72 -31.39
CA ARG A 134 9.60 0.61 -32.37
C ARG A 134 8.93 -0.62 -31.76
N SER A 135 8.02 -1.25 -32.51
CA SER A 135 7.25 -2.45 -32.12
C SER A 135 6.27 -2.24 -30.94
N GLN A 136 5.92 -1.00 -30.64
CA GLN A 136 5.17 -0.63 -29.43
C GLN A 136 4.00 0.30 -29.73
N SER A 137 3.02 0.34 -28.81
CA SER A 137 1.96 1.32 -28.74
C SER A 137 1.93 1.96 -27.34
N SER A 138 1.35 3.15 -27.22
CA SER A 138 1.04 3.66 -25.87
C SER A 138 0.03 2.76 -25.17
N ASN A 139 -0.85 2.11 -25.94
CA ASN A 139 -1.93 1.29 -25.40
C ASN A 139 -1.41 0.05 -24.70
N ASP A 140 -0.28 -0.55 -25.12
CA ASP A 140 0.35 -1.68 -24.44
C ASP A 140 1.56 -1.29 -23.57
N CYS A 141 2.27 -0.20 -23.87
CA CYS A 141 3.36 0.29 -23.02
C CYS A 141 2.88 0.85 -21.68
N PHE A 142 1.86 1.72 -21.68
CA PHE A 142 1.41 2.35 -20.44
C PHE A 142 0.84 1.35 -19.42
N PRO A 143 -0.08 0.42 -19.77
CA PRO A 143 -0.49 -0.62 -18.81
C PRO A 143 0.67 -1.53 -18.37
N THR A 144 1.62 -1.83 -19.25
CA THR A 144 2.85 -2.55 -18.84
C THR A 144 3.62 -1.77 -17.78
N ALA A 145 3.78 -0.45 -17.93
CA ALA A 145 4.43 0.40 -16.94
C ALA A 145 3.67 0.47 -15.62
N MET A 146 2.32 0.52 -15.67
CA MET A 146 1.47 0.47 -14.47
C MET A 146 1.73 -0.79 -13.67
N HIS A 147 1.77 -1.94 -14.34
CA HIS A 147 2.01 -3.24 -13.72
C HIS A 147 3.41 -3.37 -13.14
N ILE A 148 4.44 -2.91 -13.87
CA ILE A 148 5.82 -2.90 -13.36
C ILE A 148 5.93 -2.01 -12.11
N ALA A 149 5.46 -0.77 -12.19
CA ALA A 149 5.55 0.18 -11.07
C ALA A 149 4.81 -0.34 -9.83
N ALA A 150 3.62 -0.92 -10.01
CA ALA A 150 2.85 -1.52 -8.91
C ALA A 150 3.56 -2.73 -8.30
N ALA A 151 4.04 -3.67 -9.12
CA ALA A 151 4.75 -4.86 -8.65
C ALA A 151 6.03 -4.50 -7.89
N GLN A 152 6.82 -3.56 -8.40
CA GLN A 152 8.03 -3.07 -7.73
C GLN A 152 7.71 -2.38 -6.40
N ALA A 153 6.71 -1.49 -6.37
CA ALA A 153 6.33 -0.79 -5.14
C ALA A 153 5.82 -1.76 -4.05
N VAL A 154 5.08 -2.80 -4.44
CA VAL A 154 4.65 -3.85 -3.51
C VAL A 154 5.83 -4.68 -3.02
N GLN A 155 6.64 -5.21 -3.94
CA GLN A 155 7.72 -6.14 -3.60
C GLN A 155 8.83 -5.49 -2.77
N PHE A 156 9.23 -4.28 -3.13
CA PHE A 156 10.43 -3.64 -2.59
C PHE A 156 10.15 -2.58 -1.52
N ARG A 157 8.90 -2.12 -1.35
CA ARG A 157 8.53 -1.17 -0.28
C ARG A 157 7.49 -1.73 0.67
N LEU A 158 6.33 -2.14 0.17
CA LEU A 158 5.20 -2.49 1.04
C LEU A 158 5.39 -3.80 1.81
N LEU A 159 5.77 -4.89 1.14
CA LEU A 159 5.96 -6.19 1.81
C LEU A 159 7.06 -6.13 2.89
N PRO A 160 8.22 -5.47 2.67
CA PRO A 160 9.18 -5.20 3.74
C PRO A 160 8.60 -4.42 4.92
N ALA A 161 7.83 -3.34 4.67
CA ALA A 161 7.25 -2.53 5.74
C ALA A 161 6.20 -3.31 6.57
N ILE A 162 5.38 -4.15 5.93
CA ILE A 162 4.46 -5.06 6.63
C ILE A 162 5.25 -6.04 7.50
N THR A 163 6.35 -6.60 6.96
CA THR A 163 7.22 -7.53 7.69
C THR A 163 7.82 -6.88 8.93
N GLU A 164 8.30 -5.63 8.80
CA GLU A 164 8.87 -4.84 9.88
C GLU A 164 7.86 -4.61 11.02
N LEU A 165 6.66 -4.11 10.69
CA LEU A 165 5.58 -3.90 11.66
C LEU A 165 5.12 -5.20 12.31
N SER A 166 4.93 -6.26 11.52
CA SER A 166 4.55 -7.57 12.04
C SER A 166 5.61 -8.15 12.97
N GLY A 167 6.89 -7.92 12.70
CA GLY A 167 8.01 -8.34 13.56
C GLY A 167 7.97 -7.63 14.91
N GLY A 168 7.81 -6.31 14.93
CA GLY A 168 7.71 -5.55 16.16
C GLY A 168 6.50 -5.93 17.01
N LEU A 169 5.34 -6.15 16.38
CA LEU A 169 4.15 -6.65 17.07
C LEU A 169 4.36 -8.07 17.62
N ALA A 170 5.08 -8.94 16.91
CA ALA A 170 5.41 -10.29 17.38
C ALA A 170 6.29 -10.26 18.63
N GLU A 171 7.30 -9.39 18.66
CA GLU A 171 8.15 -9.19 19.85
C GLU A 171 7.35 -8.64 21.03
N LEU A 172 6.49 -7.63 20.79
CA LEU A 172 5.63 -7.05 21.81
C LEU A 172 4.64 -8.10 22.36
N SER A 173 4.01 -8.87 21.48
CA SER A 173 3.08 -9.95 21.86
C SER A 173 3.77 -11.00 22.72
N ALA A 174 4.94 -11.48 22.30
CA ALA A 174 5.69 -12.50 23.03
C ALA A 174 6.12 -12.00 24.42
N ARG A 175 6.61 -10.76 24.51
CA ARG A 175 7.04 -10.13 25.76
C ARG A 175 5.91 -10.03 26.79
N HIS A 176 4.67 -9.85 26.34
CA HIS A 176 3.50 -9.62 27.19
C HIS A 176 2.46 -10.73 27.14
N MET A 177 2.84 -11.94 26.71
CA MET A 177 1.92 -13.09 26.61
C MET A 177 1.34 -13.53 27.96
N LYS A 178 1.98 -13.15 29.08
CA LYS A 178 1.51 -13.45 30.45
C LYS A 178 0.85 -12.26 31.15
N LEU A 179 0.79 -11.10 30.51
CA LEU A 179 0.23 -9.89 31.12
C LEU A 179 -1.29 -9.91 31.00
N VAL A 180 -1.98 -10.27 32.07
CA VAL A 180 -3.45 -10.37 32.09
C VAL A 180 -4.10 -8.99 32.15
N LYS A 181 -5.16 -8.81 31.39
CA LYS A 181 -6.03 -7.63 31.36
C LYS A 181 -7.50 -8.06 31.21
N THR A 182 -8.42 -7.13 31.40
CA THR A 182 -9.82 -7.34 31.02
C THR A 182 -9.98 -7.19 29.50
N GLY A 183 -10.64 -8.15 28.85
CA GLY A 183 -11.12 -7.98 27.49
C GLY A 183 -12.31 -7.01 27.46
N ARG A 184 -12.62 -6.46 26.29
CA ARG A 184 -13.83 -5.64 26.10
C ARG A 184 -14.57 -6.02 24.83
N THR A 185 -15.87 -6.25 24.97
CA THR A 185 -16.80 -6.44 23.84
C THR A 185 -17.91 -5.41 23.97
N HIS A 186 -18.31 -4.79 22.86
CA HIS A 186 -19.27 -3.66 22.88
C HIS A 186 -18.84 -2.47 23.76
N LEU A 187 -17.52 -2.30 23.98
CA LEU A 187 -16.92 -1.36 24.93
C LEU A 187 -17.25 -1.59 26.41
N MET A 188 -17.89 -2.71 26.74
CA MET A 188 -18.16 -3.13 28.11
C MET A 188 -17.06 -4.07 28.60
N ASP A 189 -16.86 -4.12 29.92
CA ASP A 189 -15.96 -5.08 30.56
C ASP A 189 -16.38 -6.51 30.17
N ALA A 190 -15.40 -7.38 29.91
CA ALA A 190 -15.60 -8.78 29.55
C ALA A 190 -14.64 -9.69 30.34
N THR A 191 -14.53 -10.94 29.92
CA THR A 191 -13.65 -11.93 30.54
C THR A 191 -12.16 -11.57 30.37
N PRO A 192 -11.26 -12.15 31.18
CA PRO A 192 -9.83 -11.91 31.06
C PRO A 192 -9.26 -12.36 29.71
N MET A 193 -8.20 -11.69 29.30
CA MET A 193 -7.29 -12.12 28.23
C MET A 193 -5.89 -11.57 28.52
N THR A 194 -4.88 -11.96 27.77
CA THR A 194 -3.55 -11.35 27.90
C THR A 194 -3.34 -10.23 26.89
N PHE A 195 -2.51 -9.24 27.25
CA PHE A 195 -2.09 -8.21 26.30
C PHE A 195 -1.36 -8.82 25.10
N GLY A 196 -0.56 -9.87 25.33
CA GLY A 196 0.07 -10.60 24.23
C GLY A 196 -0.95 -11.27 23.30
N GLN A 197 -2.04 -11.85 23.81
CA GLN A 197 -3.14 -12.36 22.99
C GLN A 197 -3.82 -11.24 22.18
N GLU A 198 -4.07 -10.07 22.79
CA GLU A 198 -4.63 -8.90 22.11
C GLU A 198 -3.75 -8.45 20.94
N VAL A 199 -2.43 -8.32 21.17
CA VAL A 199 -1.46 -7.95 20.11
C VAL A 199 -1.37 -9.05 19.05
N SER A 200 -1.49 -10.33 19.41
CA SER A 200 -1.42 -11.43 18.45
C SER A 200 -2.55 -11.39 17.40
N ALA A 201 -3.69 -10.81 17.74
CA ALA A 201 -4.78 -10.59 16.79
C ALA A 201 -4.38 -9.63 15.66
N PHE A 202 -3.62 -8.56 15.97
CA PHE A 202 -3.10 -7.64 14.96
C PHE A 202 -2.14 -8.34 13.99
N ILE A 203 -1.25 -9.19 14.52
CA ILE A 203 -0.32 -9.99 13.70
C ILE A 203 -1.11 -10.89 12.73
N ALA A 204 -2.13 -11.59 13.24
CA ALA A 204 -2.96 -12.44 12.40
C ALA A 204 -3.68 -11.65 11.30
N GLN A 205 -4.23 -10.47 11.63
CA GLN A 205 -4.90 -9.57 10.67
C GLN A 205 -3.94 -9.06 9.59
N LEU A 206 -2.73 -8.64 9.95
CA LEU A 206 -1.68 -8.29 8.99
C LEU A 206 -1.34 -9.47 8.08
N GLY A 207 -1.22 -10.68 8.65
CA GLY A 207 -0.95 -11.90 7.88
C GLY A 207 -2.05 -12.24 6.87
N TYR A 208 -3.33 -12.00 7.18
CA TYR A 208 -4.42 -12.16 6.21
C TYR A 208 -4.28 -11.15 5.05
N ALA A 209 -3.98 -9.89 5.36
CA ALA A 209 -3.81 -8.84 4.36
C ALA A 209 -2.58 -9.09 3.47
N GLU A 210 -1.45 -9.48 4.05
CA GLU A 210 -0.23 -9.83 3.31
C GLU A 210 -0.47 -10.98 2.33
N ARG A 211 -1.17 -12.04 2.76
CA ARG A 211 -1.53 -13.15 1.86
C ARG A 211 -2.39 -12.68 0.69
N ALA A 212 -3.38 -11.82 0.94
CA ALA A 212 -4.22 -11.27 -0.12
C ALA A 212 -3.39 -10.47 -1.15
N ILE A 213 -2.45 -9.65 -0.69
CA ILE A 213 -1.54 -8.88 -1.55
C ILE A 213 -0.68 -9.82 -2.39
N ARG A 214 -0.04 -10.81 -1.76
CA ARG A 214 0.80 -11.80 -2.45
C ARG A 214 0.01 -12.62 -3.48
N SER A 215 -1.24 -12.96 -3.18
CA SER A 215 -2.12 -13.69 -4.11
C SER A 215 -2.53 -12.87 -5.33
N ALA A 216 -2.55 -11.53 -5.24
CA ALA A 216 -2.84 -10.65 -6.37
C ALA A 216 -1.64 -10.48 -7.32
N LEU A 217 -0.41 -10.59 -6.81
CA LEU A 217 0.82 -10.31 -7.57
C LEU A 217 1.00 -11.11 -8.87
N PRO A 218 0.69 -12.43 -8.94
CA PRO A 218 0.87 -13.18 -10.18
C PRO A 218 0.16 -12.55 -11.38
N ALA A 219 -1.10 -12.13 -11.21
CA ALA A 219 -1.86 -11.47 -12.29
C ALA A 219 -1.33 -10.04 -12.59
N VAL A 220 -0.77 -9.36 -11.59
CA VAL A 220 -0.11 -8.06 -11.80
C VAL A 220 1.19 -8.23 -12.61
N CYS A 221 1.86 -9.38 -12.53
CA CYS A 221 3.05 -9.67 -13.33
C CYS A 221 2.76 -10.05 -14.79
N GLU A 222 1.50 -10.12 -15.21
CA GLU A 222 1.10 -10.36 -16.60
C GLU A 222 1.09 -9.04 -17.38
N LEU A 223 1.93 -8.93 -18.41
CA LEU A 223 2.19 -7.68 -19.12
C LEU A 223 1.45 -7.58 -20.46
N ALA A 224 0.93 -6.38 -20.74
CA ALA A 224 0.21 -6.07 -21.97
C ALA A 224 1.12 -5.96 -23.21
N GLN A 225 2.44 -5.80 -23.02
CA GLN A 225 3.38 -5.52 -24.09
C GLN A 225 3.34 -6.57 -25.23
N GLY A 226 3.36 -6.09 -26.47
CA GLY A 226 3.14 -6.90 -27.67
C GLY A 226 1.67 -6.96 -28.11
N GLY A 227 0.75 -6.36 -27.34
CA GLY A 227 -0.64 -6.17 -27.74
C GLY A 227 -0.83 -5.06 -28.77
N THR A 228 0.10 -4.10 -28.84
CA THR A 228 0.12 -2.93 -29.73
C THR A 228 -1.15 -2.08 -29.61
N ALA A 229 -1.80 -1.72 -30.72
CA ALA A 229 -2.92 -0.78 -30.72
C ALA A 229 -4.18 -1.32 -30.02
N VAL A 230 -4.58 -2.57 -30.35
CA VAL A 230 -5.89 -3.14 -29.97
C VAL A 230 -5.82 -4.58 -29.48
N GLY A 231 -4.62 -5.14 -29.30
CA GLY A 231 -4.40 -6.49 -28.76
C GLY A 231 -3.97 -7.53 -29.80
N THR A 232 -3.96 -7.17 -31.09
CA THR A 232 -3.62 -8.09 -32.19
C THR A 232 -2.12 -8.28 -32.43
N GLY A 233 -1.28 -7.39 -31.89
CA GLY A 233 0.16 -7.38 -32.16
C GLY A 233 0.56 -6.81 -33.54
N LEU A 234 -0.34 -6.07 -34.21
CA LEU A 234 -0.03 -5.44 -35.50
C LEU A 234 1.19 -4.51 -35.37
N ASN A 235 2.15 -4.65 -36.29
CA ASN A 235 3.43 -3.94 -36.31
C ASN A 235 4.42 -4.32 -35.19
N SER A 236 4.20 -5.45 -34.51
CA SER A 236 5.17 -6.09 -33.63
C SER A 236 5.71 -7.38 -34.27
N PRO A 237 7.01 -7.69 -34.15
CA PRO A 237 7.57 -8.97 -34.58
C PRO A 237 6.93 -10.15 -33.84
N HIS A 238 6.88 -11.31 -34.49
CA HIS A 238 6.43 -12.55 -33.85
C HIS A 238 7.30 -12.89 -32.65
N GLY A 239 6.67 -13.19 -31.50
CA GLY A 239 7.38 -13.52 -30.25
C GLY A 239 7.91 -12.31 -29.47
N PHE A 240 7.63 -11.08 -29.90
CA PHE A 240 8.11 -9.87 -29.22
C PHE A 240 7.57 -9.74 -27.78
N GLY A 241 6.31 -10.09 -27.53
CA GLY A 241 5.69 -10.00 -26.21
C GLY A 241 6.35 -10.93 -25.17
N GLU A 242 6.67 -12.16 -25.58
CA GLU A 242 7.42 -13.12 -24.76
C GLU A 242 8.85 -12.64 -24.53
N ALA A 243 9.53 -12.19 -25.59
CA ALA A 243 10.92 -11.74 -25.52
C ALA A 243 11.10 -10.52 -24.61
N ILE A 244 10.19 -9.54 -24.69
CA ILE A 244 10.26 -8.35 -23.86
C ILE A 244 9.86 -8.64 -22.41
N ALA A 245 8.89 -9.51 -22.16
CA ALA A 245 8.56 -9.92 -20.79
C ALA A 245 9.74 -10.63 -20.12
N ALA A 246 10.45 -11.51 -20.86
CA ALA A 246 11.66 -12.17 -20.38
C ALA A 246 12.80 -11.18 -20.10
N GLU A 247 13.02 -10.20 -20.98
CA GLU A 247 14.01 -9.14 -20.78
C GLU A 247 13.67 -8.28 -19.55
N LEU A 248 12.41 -7.89 -19.38
CA LEU A 248 11.92 -7.13 -18.22
C LEU A 248 12.06 -7.92 -16.92
N ALA A 249 11.77 -9.23 -16.94
CA ALA A 249 11.98 -10.10 -15.80
C ALA A 249 13.47 -10.17 -15.42
N ALA A 250 14.37 -10.31 -16.40
CA ALA A 250 15.81 -10.33 -16.18
C ALA A 250 16.34 -8.99 -15.61
N LEU A 251 15.87 -7.86 -16.14
CA LEU A 251 16.29 -6.53 -15.69
C LEU A 251 15.77 -6.16 -14.30
N SER A 252 14.55 -6.59 -13.95
CA SER A 252 13.89 -6.20 -12.70
C SER A 252 14.04 -7.22 -11.56
N GLY A 253 14.38 -8.47 -11.88
CA GLY A 253 14.36 -9.58 -10.92
C GLY A 253 12.94 -10.04 -10.52
N LEU A 254 11.89 -9.53 -11.20
CA LEU A 254 10.50 -9.89 -10.94
C LEU A 254 9.99 -10.91 -11.98
N PRO A 255 9.03 -11.78 -11.64
CA PRO A 255 8.57 -12.86 -12.51
C PRO A 255 7.57 -12.38 -13.57
N PHE A 256 7.94 -11.38 -14.36
CA PHE A 256 7.09 -10.84 -15.42
C PHE A 256 6.90 -11.84 -16.55
N VAL A 257 5.67 -11.95 -17.03
CA VAL A 257 5.28 -12.81 -18.15
C VAL A 257 4.37 -12.05 -19.11
N THR A 258 4.31 -12.53 -20.35
CA THR A 258 3.38 -11.99 -21.34
C THR A 258 1.94 -12.32 -20.93
N ALA A 259 1.02 -11.34 -20.96
CA ALA A 259 -0.38 -11.62 -20.61
C ALA A 259 -1.00 -12.62 -21.60
N PRO A 260 -1.71 -13.67 -21.14
CA PRO A 260 -2.27 -14.70 -22.02
C PRO A 260 -3.34 -14.16 -22.96
N ASN A 261 -4.02 -13.07 -22.59
CA ASN A 261 -4.99 -12.38 -23.43
C ASN A 261 -4.69 -10.88 -23.51
N LYS A 262 -4.18 -10.43 -24.66
CA LYS A 262 -3.82 -9.03 -24.90
C LYS A 262 -5.03 -8.11 -25.00
N PHE A 263 -6.18 -8.60 -25.45
CA PHE A 263 -7.40 -7.79 -25.53
C PHE A 263 -7.86 -7.40 -24.12
N ALA A 264 -7.88 -8.35 -23.19
CA ALA A 264 -8.23 -8.09 -21.79
C ALA A 264 -7.22 -7.13 -21.12
N ALA A 265 -5.91 -7.35 -21.33
CA ALA A 265 -4.85 -6.51 -20.76
C ALA A 265 -4.87 -5.04 -21.23
N LEU A 266 -5.55 -4.74 -22.35
CA LEU A 266 -5.74 -3.38 -22.85
C LEU A 266 -7.10 -2.79 -22.42
N ALA A 267 -8.16 -3.60 -22.51
CA ALA A 267 -9.54 -3.21 -22.30
C ALA A 267 -9.93 -3.10 -20.81
N GLY A 268 -9.23 -3.80 -19.91
CA GLY A 268 -9.50 -3.88 -18.48
C GLY A 268 -8.24 -3.74 -17.61
N HIS A 269 -8.45 -3.63 -16.30
CA HIS A 269 -7.40 -3.51 -15.27
C HIS A 269 -7.79 -4.27 -13.99
N GLU A 270 -8.42 -5.43 -14.15
CA GLU A 270 -8.86 -6.30 -13.06
C GLU A 270 -7.71 -6.75 -12.15
N PRO A 271 -6.48 -7.04 -12.64
CA PRO A 271 -5.35 -7.34 -11.75
C PRO A 271 -5.03 -6.21 -10.78
N LEU A 272 -5.03 -4.96 -11.25
CA LEU A 272 -4.77 -3.79 -10.39
C LEU A 272 -5.95 -3.48 -9.47
N THR A 273 -7.18 -3.74 -9.92
CA THR A 273 -8.39 -3.60 -9.08
C THR A 273 -8.39 -4.65 -7.95
N THR A 274 -7.97 -5.88 -8.26
CA THR A 274 -7.82 -6.95 -7.27
C THR A 274 -6.73 -6.61 -6.25
N LEU A 275 -5.59 -6.09 -6.72
CA LEU A 275 -4.54 -5.59 -5.82
C LEU A 275 -5.06 -4.46 -4.93
N SER A 276 -5.81 -3.49 -5.47
CA SER A 276 -6.45 -2.42 -4.69
C SER A 276 -7.35 -2.97 -3.57
N GLY A 277 -8.16 -3.99 -3.85
CA GLY A 277 -8.99 -4.64 -2.83
C GLY A 277 -8.17 -5.31 -1.71
N ALA A 278 -7.01 -5.88 -2.04
CA ALA A 278 -6.08 -6.42 -1.06
C ALA A 278 -5.43 -5.30 -0.20
N LEU A 279 -5.04 -4.18 -0.82
CA LEU A 279 -4.53 -3.00 -0.11
C LEU A 279 -5.59 -2.39 0.84
N LYS A 280 -6.86 -2.34 0.41
CA LYS A 280 -7.98 -1.96 1.29
C LYS A 280 -8.07 -2.87 2.51
N THR A 281 -7.87 -4.17 2.34
CA THR A 281 -7.90 -5.13 3.46
C THR A 281 -6.82 -4.80 4.49
N LEU A 282 -5.63 -4.42 4.04
CA LEU A 282 -4.57 -3.92 4.93
C LEU A 282 -4.99 -2.63 5.62
N ALA A 283 -5.57 -1.66 4.90
CA ALA A 283 -6.06 -0.41 5.49
C ALA A 283 -7.12 -0.64 6.58
N VAL A 284 -8.03 -1.61 6.41
CA VAL A 284 -9.01 -2.00 7.43
C VAL A 284 -8.32 -2.52 8.69
N CYS A 285 -7.29 -3.36 8.54
CA CYS A 285 -6.50 -3.85 9.66
C CYS A 285 -5.79 -2.71 10.41
N LEU A 286 -5.09 -1.84 9.68
CA LEU A 286 -4.34 -0.71 10.25
C LEU A 286 -5.27 0.30 10.96
N MET A 287 -6.46 0.56 10.40
CA MET A 287 -7.49 1.38 11.04
C MET A 287 -7.91 0.80 12.40
N LYS A 288 -8.19 -0.50 12.47
CA LYS A 288 -8.55 -1.17 13.74
C LYS A 288 -7.41 -1.05 14.75
N MET A 289 -6.18 -1.34 14.32
CA MET A 289 -4.99 -1.23 15.19
C MET A 289 -4.80 0.17 15.77
N ALA A 290 -4.89 1.20 14.93
CA ALA A 290 -4.82 2.60 15.37
C ALA A 290 -5.91 2.95 16.38
N ASN A 291 -7.14 2.51 16.11
CA ASN A 291 -8.30 2.81 16.95
C ASN A 291 -8.23 2.14 18.32
N ASP A 292 -7.75 0.90 18.37
CA ASP A 292 -7.56 0.18 19.62
C ASP A 292 -6.45 0.81 20.45
N LEU A 293 -5.27 1.05 19.85
CA LEU A 293 -4.13 1.57 20.60
C LEU A 293 -4.36 2.98 21.13
N ARG A 294 -5.05 3.85 20.38
CA ARG A 294 -5.44 5.18 20.91
C ARG A 294 -6.49 5.09 22.02
N LEU A 295 -7.39 4.10 21.98
CA LEU A 295 -8.39 3.91 23.03
C LEU A 295 -7.74 3.36 24.30
N LEU A 296 -6.88 2.35 24.17
CA LEU A 296 -6.10 1.79 25.27
C LEU A 296 -5.16 2.84 25.88
N GLY A 297 -4.59 3.73 25.06
CA GLY A 297 -3.74 4.84 25.48
C GLY A 297 -4.47 6.09 25.96
N SER A 298 -5.81 6.10 25.98
CA SER A 298 -6.58 7.26 26.42
C SER A 298 -6.33 7.54 27.90
N GLY A 299 -6.05 8.80 28.28
CA GLY A 299 -5.69 9.12 29.66
C GLY A 299 -4.95 10.46 29.81
N PRO A 300 -4.05 10.60 30.80
CA PRO A 300 -3.51 9.55 31.68
C PRO A 300 -4.36 9.26 32.93
N ARG A 301 -5.39 10.07 33.22
CA ARG A 301 -6.19 9.94 34.46
C ARG A 301 -7.68 9.67 34.25
N ALA A 302 -8.21 10.02 33.09
CA ALA A 302 -9.65 10.00 32.81
C ALA A 302 -10.02 9.11 31.60
N GLY A 303 -9.14 8.16 31.25
CA GLY A 303 -9.35 7.18 30.19
C GLY A 303 -8.95 5.78 30.65
N LEU A 304 -8.68 4.88 29.71
CA LEU A 304 -8.25 3.52 30.04
C LEU A 304 -6.82 3.47 30.59
N ALA A 305 -5.91 4.22 29.98
CA ALA A 305 -4.48 4.27 30.35
C ALA A 305 -3.82 2.89 30.52
N GLU A 306 -4.28 1.89 29.74
CA GLU A 306 -3.72 0.53 29.78
C GLU A 306 -2.38 0.45 29.06
N VAL A 307 -2.12 1.34 28.11
CA VAL A 307 -0.84 1.46 27.44
C VAL A 307 -0.35 2.90 27.44
N ARG A 308 0.97 3.07 27.42
CA ARG A 308 1.66 4.33 27.26
C ARG A 308 2.31 4.32 25.88
N LEU A 309 1.84 5.21 25.02
CA LEU A 309 2.39 5.40 23.69
C LEU A 309 3.59 6.36 23.76
N PRO A 310 4.61 6.21 22.90
CA PRO A 310 5.75 7.11 22.86
C PRO A 310 5.35 8.59 22.71
N ALA A 311 5.99 9.45 23.49
CA ALA A 311 5.81 10.90 23.42
C ALA A 311 6.80 11.52 22.42
N ASN A 312 6.40 11.56 21.14
CA ASN A 312 7.27 12.03 20.05
C ASN A 312 7.30 13.57 19.94
N GLU A 313 6.21 14.25 20.32
CA GLU A 313 6.10 15.71 20.28
C GLU A 313 5.13 16.28 21.34
N PRO A 314 5.20 17.59 21.65
CA PRO A 314 4.19 18.25 22.48
C PRO A 314 2.80 18.18 21.84
N GLY A 315 1.82 17.65 22.56
CA GLY A 315 0.47 17.37 22.05
C GLY A 315 -0.52 18.54 22.14
N SER A 316 -0.13 19.70 22.67
CA SER A 316 -1.03 20.85 22.74
C SER A 316 -0.27 22.17 22.84
N SER A 317 -0.75 23.17 22.11
CA SER A 317 -0.27 24.54 22.19
C SER A 317 -0.69 25.26 23.49
N ILE A 318 -1.70 24.76 24.21
CA ILE A 318 -2.30 25.44 25.38
C ILE A 318 -2.35 24.60 26.65
N MET A 319 -2.22 23.26 26.55
CA MET A 319 -2.18 22.35 27.71
C MET A 319 -0.76 21.82 27.92
N PRO A 320 0.07 22.48 28.76
CA PRO A 320 1.42 22.01 29.04
C PRO A 320 1.45 20.57 29.53
N GLY A 321 2.34 19.75 28.96
CA GLY A 321 2.51 18.34 29.32
C GLY A 321 1.53 17.36 28.68
N LYS A 322 0.54 17.82 27.88
CA LYS A 322 -0.32 16.91 27.10
C LYS A 322 0.45 16.30 25.95
N VAL A 323 0.32 14.99 25.76
CA VAL A 323 0.85 14.22 24.63
C VAL A 323 -0.31 13.47 23.99
N ASN A 324 -0.38 13.48 22.65
CA ASN A 324 -1.47 12.84 21.88
C ASN A 324 -1.00 11.58 21.17
N PRO A 325 -1.91 10.65 20.82
CA PRO A 325 -1.59 9.44 20.05
C PRO A 325 -1.45 9.74 18.54
N THR A 326 -0.60 10.69 18.16
CA THR A 326 -0.50 11.25 16.79
C THR A 326 -0.15 10.23 15.72
N GLN A 327 0.66 9.22 16.05
CA GLN A 327 0.95 8.10 15.14
C GLN A 327 -0.30 7.26 14.83
N CYS A 328 -1.20 7.07 15.81
CA CYS A 328 -2.49 6.41 15.58
C CYS A 328 -3.41 7.30 14.72
N GLU A 329 -3.38 8.61 14.93
CA GLU A 329 -4.16 9.57 14.14
C GLU A 329 -3.71 9.52 12.66
N ALA A 330 -2.41 9.64 12.40
CA ALA A 330 -1.84 9.54 11.05
C ALA A 330 -2.17 8.20 10.37
N LEU A 331 -2.00 7.07 11.08
CA LEU A 331 -2.31 5.74 10.55
C LEU A 331 -3.80 5.59 10.19
N SER A 332 -4.69 6.16 11.01
CA SER A 332 -6.14 6.15 10.71
C SER A 332 -6.51 7.03 9.51
N MET A 333 -5.90 8.21 9.36
CA MET A 333 -6.17 9.10 8.23
C MET A 333 -5.71 8.50 6.90
N LEU A 334 -4.49 7.94 6.86
CA LEU A 334 -4.00 7.29 5.63
C LEU A 334 -4.81 6.04 5.27
N ALA A 335 -5.32 5.30 6.25
CA ALA A 335 -6.22 4.18 6.00
C ALA A 335 -7.55 4.64 5.37
N CYS A 336 -8.13 5.76 5.83
CA CYS A 336 -9.29 6.38 5.17
C CYS A 336 -8.99 6.74 3.70
N GLN A 337 -7.82 7.35 3.44
CA GLN A 337 -7.43 7.74 2.09
C GLN A 337 -7.31 6.51 1.17
N VAL A 338 -6.67 5.43 1.62
CA VAL A 338 -6.54 4.18 0.87
C VAL A 338 -7.92 3.57 0.54
N MET A 339 -8.87 3.62 1.47
CA MET A 339 -10.24 3.15 1.20
C MET A 339 -10.96 4.02 0.17
N GLY A 340 -10.76 5.33 0.18
CA GLY A 340 -11.28 6.24 -0.86
C GLY A 340 -10.64 6.02 -2.22
N ASN A 341 -9.34 5.73 -2.24
CA ASN A 341 -8.59 5.39 -3.45
C ASN A 341 -9.13 4.09 -4.07
N ASP A 342 -9.47 3.08 -3.25
CA ASP A 342 -10.09 1.82 -3.73
C ASP A 342 -11.41 2.07 -4.47
N VAL A 343 -12.26 2.94 -3.95
CA VAL A 343 -13.52 3.34 -4.62
C VAL A 343 -13.22 4.01 -5.96
N THR A 344 -12.25 4.92 -6.00
CA THR A 344 -11.84 5.62 -7.22
C THR A 344 -11.31 4.65 -8.28
N ILE A 345 -10.44 3.71 -7.87
CA ILE A 345 -9.88 2.68 -8.75
C ILE A 345 -10.99 1.76 -9.28
N GLY A 346 -11.88 1.28 -8.41
CA GLY A 346 -12.98 0.42 -8.81
C GLY A 346 -13.91 1.08 -9.81
N PHE A 347 -14.26 2.35 -9.60
CA PHE A 347 -15.09 3.10 -10.54
C PHE A 347 -14.37 3.34 -11.87
N ALA A 348 -13.10 3.75 -11.85
CA ALA A 348 -12.29 3.96 -13.05
C ALA A 348 -12.10 2.67 -13.88
N ALA A 349 -11.87 1.54 -13.22
CA ALA A 349 -11.72 0.24 -13.85
C ALA A 349 -13.01 -0.19 -14.56
N SER A 350 -14.19 0.17 -14.03
CA SER A 350 -15.48 -0.17 -14.64
C SER A 350 -15.81 0.65 -15.90
N GLN A 351 -15.05 1.69 -16.23
CA GLN A 351 -15.30 2.57 -17.38
C GLN A 351 -14.60 2.13 -18.68
N GLY A 352 -14.27 0.85 -18.81
CA GLY A 352 -13.71 0.30 -20.05
C GLY A 352 -14.68 0.43 -21.22
N HIS A 353 -14.20 0.90 -22.38
CA HIS A 353 -15.02 0.99 -23.59
C HIS A 353 -14.32 0.23 -24.73
N LEU A 354 -14.98 -0.83 -25.22
CA LEU A 354 -14.49 -1.64 -26.34
C LEU A 354 -13.05 -2.14 -26.09
N GLN A 355 -12.08 -1.78 -26.95
CA GLN A 355 -10.71 -2.30 -26.91
C GLN A 355 -9.78 -1.62 -25.89
N LEU A 356 -10.22 -0.56 -25.19
CA LEU A 356 -9.32 0.19 -24.31
C LEU A 356 -10.05 0.83 -23.12
N ASN A 357 -9.56 0.57 -21.90
CA ASN A 357 -9.88 1.43 -20.75
C ASN A 357 -8.98 2.66 -20.78
N VAL A 358 -9.59 3.85 -20.83
CA VAL A 358 -8.94 5.17 -20.89
C VAL A 358 -8.98 5.91 -19.55
N PHE A 359 -8.94 5.19 -18.44
CA PHE A 359 -8.78 5.75 -17.09
C PHE A 359 -7.45 5.29 -16.47
N LYS A 360 -6.47 4.96 -17.32
CA LYS A 360 -5.20 4.35 -16.91
C LYS A 360 -4.41 5.23 -15.90
N PRO A 361 -4.22 6.55 -16.15
CA PRO A 361 -3.50 7.42 -15.22
C PRO A 361 -4.10 7.50 -13.82
N VAL A 362 -5.42 7.64 -13.69
CA VAL A 362 -6.08 7.77 -12.38
C VAL A 362 -6.04 6.46 -11.60
N ILE A 363 -6.11 5.31 -12.28
CA ILE A 363 -5.95 3.99 -11.65
C ILE A 363 -4.56 3.87 -11.01
N ILE A 364 -3.50 4.09 -11.80
CA ILE A 364 -2.14 3.87 -11.30
C ILE A 364 -1.71 4.92 -10.28
N HIS A 365 -2.15 6.17 -10.42
CA HIS A 365 -1.88 7.22 -9.45
C HIS A 365 -2.41 6.86 -8.05
N ASN A 366 -3.69 6.49 -7.96
CA ASN A 366 -4.33 6.12 -6.70
C ASN A 366 -3.76 4.83 -6.12
N LEU A 367 -3.40 3.86 -6.98
CA LEU A 367 -2.82 2.60 -6.53
C LEU A 367 -1.43 2.83 -5.92
N LEU A 368 -0.55 3.57 -6.60
CA LEU A 368 0.79 3.89 -6.10
C LEU A 368 0.75 4.77 -4.85
N GLN A 369 -0.15 5.76 -4.80
CA GLN A 369 -0.36 6.55 -3.58
C GLN A 369 -0.74 5.65 -2.42
N SER A 370 -1.65 4.68 -2.63
CA SER A 370 -2.07 3.75 -1.58
C SER A 370 -0.92 2.86 -1.11
N ILE A 371 -0.12 2.32 -2.04
CA ILE A 371 1.05 1.49 -1.71
C ILE A 371 2.05 2.28 -0.88
N HIS A 372 2.34 3.53 -1.26
CA HIS A 372 3.26 4.39 -0.51
C HIS A 372 2.74 4.76 0.88
N LEU A 373 1.48 5.21 0.99
CA LEU A 373 0.87 5.54 2.27
C LEU A 373 0.86 4.34 3.23
N LEU A 374 0.56 3.14 2.73
CA LEU A 374 0.58 1.93 3.54
C LEU A 374 2.00 1.54 3.95
N ALA A 375 2.97 1.61 3.04
CA ALA A 375 4.36 1.27 3.34
C ALA A 375 4.95 2.25 4.38
N ASP A 376 4.84 3.55 4.13
CA ASP A 376 5.34 4.59 5.03
C ASP A 376 4.60 4.55 6.36
N GLY A 377 3.28 4.33 6.34
CA GLY A 377 2.45 4.16 7.54
C GLY A 377 2.88 2.97 8.41
N CYS A 378 3.13 1.80 7.80
CA CYS A 378 3.60 0.62 8.52
C CYS A 378 4.97 0.86 9.19
N SER A 379 5.96 1.35 8.44
CA SER A 379 7.31 1.58 8.99
C SER A 379 7.32 2.70 10.04
N ASN A 380 6.64 3.83 9.81
CA ASN A 380 6.56 4.91 10.79
C ASN A 380 5.83 4.47 12.06
N PHE A 381 4.72 3.73 11.94
CA PHE A 381 3.98 3.26 13.10
C PHE A 381 4.78 2.24 13.91
N GLN A 382 5.53 1.37 13.23
CA GLN A 382 6.46 0.46 13.89
C GLN A 382 7.53 1.24 14.67
N GLN A 383 8.23 2.17 14.02
CA GLN A 383 9.36 2.90 14.59
C GLN A 383 8.94 3.86 15.71
N HIS A 384 7.85 4.60 15.53
CA HIS A 384 7.47 5.73 16.38
C HIS A 384 6.31 5.43 17.32
N CYS A 385 5.71 4.24 17.26
CA CYS A 385 4.63 3.82 18.15
C CYS A 385 4.91 2.45 18.77
N ILE A 386 4.96 1.38 17.96
CA ILE A 386 5.04 0.00 18.48
C ILE A 386 6.35 -0.27 19.22
N ALA A 387 7.49 0.16 18.68
CA ALA A 387 8.82 -0.13 19.26
C ALA A 387 8.98 0.43 20.69
N GLY A 388 8.33 1.54 21.01
CA GLY A 388 8.37 2.19 22.33
C GLY A 388 7.08 2.06 23.14
N LEU A 389 6.13 1.23 22.71
CA LEU A 389 4.87 1.04 23.44
C LEU A 389 5.11 0.27 24.74
N GLU A 390 4.64 0.83 25.85
CA GLU A 390 4.71 0.20 27.17
C GLU A 390 3.30 -0.07 27.71
N PRO A 391 2.89 -1.32 27.97
CA PRO A 391 1.68 -1.57 28.72
C PRO A 391 1.86 -1.17 30.19
N ASP A 392 0.77 -0.81 30.89
CA ASP A 392 0.75 -0.50 32.31
C ASP A 392 0.15 -1.66 33.12
N PRO A 393 0.98 -2.55 33.71
CA PRO A 393 0.48 -3.73 34.41
C PRO A 393 -0.37 -3.39 35.64
N VAL A 394 -0.09 -2.26 36.29
CA VAL A 394 -0.82 -1.82 37.49
C VAL A 394 -2.23 -1.40 37.08
N GLN A 395 -2.35 -0.59 36.03
CA GLN A 395 -3.65 -0.16 35.53
C GLN A 395 -4.47 -1.32 34.97
N MET A 396 -3.85 -2.22 34.21
CA MET A 396 -4.51 -3.41 33.67
C MET A 396 -5.04 -4.34 34.79
N ALA A 397 -4.25 -4.57 35.84
CA ALA A 397 -4.68 -5.34 37.00
C ALA A 397 -5.83 -4.64 37.75
N ALA A 398 -5.75 -3.32 37.93
CA ALA A 398 -6.81 -2.55 38.59
C ALA A 398 -8.13 -2.53 37.81
N HIS A 399 -8.11 -2.60 36.48
CA HIS A 399 -9.33 -2.79 35.68
C HIS A 399 -9.90 -4.19 35.85
N LEU A 400 -9.04 -5.21 35.82
CA LEU A 400 -9.43 -6.59 35.99
C LEU A 400 -10.10 -6.85 37.35
N GLU A 401 -9.53 -6.32 38.43
CA GLU A 401 -10.02 -6.49 39.80
C GLU A 401 -11.37 -5.81 40.03
N ARG A 402 -11.59 -4.63 39.41
CA ARG A 402 -12.87 -3.91 39.48
C ARG A 402 -13.95 -4.51 38.56
N GLY A 403 -13.54 -5.27 37.56
CA GLY A 403 -14.44 -5.84 36.56
C GLY A 403 -15.36 -6.91 37.15
N LEU A 404 -16.65 -6.81 36.89
CA LEU A 404 -17.64 -7.77 37.39
C LEU A 404 -17.71 -9.06 36.55
N MET A 405 -16.99 -9.15 35.44
CA MET A 405 -17.10 -10.28 34.51
C MET A 405 -16.21 -11.47 34.86
N LEU A 406 -15.38 -11.38 35.90
CA LEU A 406 -14.73 -12.57 36.50
C LEU A 406 -15.77 -13.56 37.04
N VAL A 407 -16.98 -13.09 37.31
CA VAL A 407 -18.14 -13.92 37.71
C VAL A 407 -18.45 -15.03 36.72
N THR A 408 -18.05 -14.90 35.44
CA THR A 408 -18.27 -15.94 34.42
C THR A 408 -17.58 -17.26 34.79
N ALA A 409 -16.48 -17.23 35.54
CA ALA A 409 -15.84 -18.44 36.07
C ALA A 409 -16.76 -19.28 36.97
N LEU A 410 -17.75 -18.65 37.61
CA LEU A 410 -18.67 -19.32 38.53
C LEU A 410 -19.77 -20.10 37.80
N ASN A 411 -20.00 -19.85 36.51
CA ASN A 411 -21.10 -20.46 35.76
C ASN A 411 -21.08 -21.98 35.78
N THR A 412 -19.90 -22.60 35.67
CA THR A 412 -19.74 -24.07 35.66
C THR A 412 -19.85 -24.69 37.05
N HIS A 413 -19.80 -23.88 38.12
CA HIS A 413 -19.89 -24.32 39.50
C HIS A 413 -21.27 -24.13 40.11
N ILE A 414 -21.90 -22.97 39.85
CA ILE A 414 -23.17 -22.57 40.49
C ILE A 414 -24.30 -22.25 39.49
N GLY A 415 -24.01 -22.31 38.18
CA GLY A 415 -24.97 -21.97 37.12
C GLY A 415 -25.03 -20.48 36.78
N TYR A 416 -25.58 -20.18 35.61
CA TYR A 416 -25.69 -18.81 35.08
C TYR A 416 -26.54 -17.90 35.97
N ASP A 417 -27.73 -18.36 36.40
CA ASP A 417 -28.68 -17.52 37.13
C ASP A 417 -28.12 -17.00 38.46
N LYS A 418 -27.44 -17.88 39.23
CA LYS A 418 -26.77 -17.49 40.47
C LYS A 418 -25.60 -16.55 40.23
N SER A 419 -24.81 -16.80 39.19
CA SER A 419 -23.68 -15.93 38.82
C SER A 419 -24.18 -14.54 38.39
N ALA A 420 -25.27 -14.47 37.63
CA ALA A 420 -25.89 -13.22 37.23
C ALA A 420 -26.45 -12.44 38.43
N GLU A 421 -27.00 -13.11 39.43
CA GLU A 421 -27.46 -12.48 40.67
C GLU A 421 -26.28 -11.88 41.47
N ILE A 422 -25.17 -12.61 41.60
CA ILE A 422 -23.93 -12.09 42.22
C ILE A 422 -23.48 -10.81 41.53
N ALA A 423 -23.40 -10.82 40.20
CA ALA A 423 -22.96 -9.65 39.43
C ALA A 423 -23.90 -8.44 39.60
N LYS A 424 -25.22 -8.69 39.58
CA LYS A 424 -26.24 -7.64 39.78
C LYS A 424 -26.17 -7.04 41.18
N LYS A 425 -26.02 -7.88 42.21
CA LYS A 425 -25.87 -7.42 43.59
C LYS A 425 -24.58 -6.62 43.77
N ALA A 426 -23.45 -7.15 43.29
CA ALA A 426 -22.16 -6.47 43.33
C ALA A 426 -22.24 -5.06 42.69
N TYR A 427 -22.88 -4.95 41.53
CA TYR A 427 -23.11 -3.67 40.87
C TYR A 427 -24.05 -2.75 41.66
N ALA A 428 -25.21 -3.24 42.09
CA ALA A 428 -26.24 -2.44 42.75
C ALA A 428 -25.80 -1.89 44.11
N GLU A 429 -24.96 -2.65 44.82
CA GLU A 429 -24.53 -2.33 46.18
C GLU A 429 -23.07 -1.84 46.23
N ASN A 430 -22.40 -1.72 45.08
CA ASN A 430 -21.00 -1.32 44.96
C ASN A 430 -20.06 -2.21 45.80
N LEU A 431 -20.27 -3.53 45.70
CA LEU A 431 -19.47 -4.57 46.34
C LEU A 431 -18.55 -5.22 45.31
N THR A 432 -17.49 -5.88 45.79
CA THR A 432 -16.73 -6.84 44.99
C THR A 432 -17.59 -8.08 44.70
N LEU A 433 -17.22 -8.84 43.66
CA LEU A 433 -17.85 -10.14 43.38
C LEU A 433 -17.73 -11.11 44.57
N ARG A 434 -16.61 -11.05 45.30
CA ARG A 434 -16.35 -11.89 46.46
C ARG A 434 -17.32 -11.57 47.59
N GLU A 435 -17.45 -10.30 47.96
CA GLU A 435 -18.40 -9.85 48.99
C GLU A 435 -19.83 -10.23 48.63
N ALA A 436 -20.28 -9.94 47.41
CA ALA A 436 -21.63 -10.28 46.97
C ALA A 436 -21.91 -11.80 46.96
N ALA A 437 -20.93 -12.62 46.56
CA ALA A 437 -21.06 -14.07 46.53
C ALA A 437 -21.17 -14.68 47.93
N LEU A 438 -20.39 -14.16 48.89
CA LEU A 438 -20.43 -14.59 50.29
C LEU A 438 -21.73 -14.15 50.97
N GLU A 439 -22.21 -12.94 50.73
CA GLU A 439 -23.48 -12.45 51.30
C GLU A 439 -24.70 -13.24 50.80
N LEU A 440 -24.69 -13.65 49.53
CA LEU A 440 -25.75 -14.49 48.95
C LEU A 440 -25.66 -15.96 49.42
N GLY A 441 -24.55 -16.36 50.06
CA GLY A 441 -24.32 -17.73 50.50
C GLY A 441 -24.22 -18.74 49.37
N TYR A 442 -23.84 -18.30 48.16
CA TYR A 442 -23.77 -19.17 46.97
C TYR A 442 -22.47 -19.97 46.88
N LEU A 443 -21.42 -19.53 47.59
CA LEU A 443 -20.12 -20.21 47.69
C LEU A 443 -19.37 -19.75 48.95
N SER A 444 -18.37 -20.54 49.38
CA SER A 444 -17.46 -20.17 50.47
C SER A 444 -16.26 -19.35 49.98
N ASP A 445 -15.53 -18.76 50.91
CA ASP A 445 -14.34 -17.95 50.60
C ASP A 445 -13.26 -18.78 49.87
N GLU A 446 -13.05 -20.01 50.33
CA GLU A 446 -12.10 -20.95 49.74
C GLU A 446 -12.54 -21.40 48.35
N GLN A 447 -13.85 -21.51 48.12
CA GLN A 447 -14.39 -21.80 46.79
C GLN A 447 -14.16 -20.62 45.84
N PHE A 448 -14.31 -19.37 46.29
CA PHE A 448 -14.02 -18.20 45.47
C PHE A 448 -12.55 -18.19 45.04
N ASP A 449 -11.61 -18.42 45.96
CA ASP A 449 -10.17 -18.48 45.68
C ASP A 449 -9.77 -19.63 44.75
N ALA A 450 -10.50 -20.74 44.83
CA ALA A 450 -10.27 -21.87 43.96
C ALA A 450 -10.81 -21.65 42.54
N TRP A 451 -11.98 -21.01 42.41
CA TRP A 451 -12.73 -20.94 41.16
C TRP A 451 -12.45 -19.68 40.34
N VAL A 452 -12.22 -18.52 40.98
CA VAL A 452 -12.06 -17.24 40.29
C VAL A 452 -10.58 -16.89 40.17
N ARG A 453 -9.92 -17.46 39.16
CA ARG A 453 -8.49 -17.29 38.90
C ARG A 453 -8.27 -16.77 37.48
N PRO A 454 -8.04 -15.45 37.30
CA PRO A 454 -7.91 -14.85 35.97
C PRO A 454 -6.84 -15.52 35.09
N GLU A 455 -5.75 -16.00 35.70
CA GLU A 455 -4.70 -16.73 35.00
C GLU A 455 -5.14 -18.09 34.43
N ASN A 456 -6.25 -18.66 34.93
CA ASN A 456 -6.84 -19.91 34.47
C ASN A 456 -8.03 -19.68 33.51
N MET A 457 -8.40 -18.41 33.23
CA MET A 457 -9.53 -18.04 32.36
C MET A 457 -9.08 -17.66 30.94
N LEU A 458 -7.89 -18.10 30.52
CA LEU A 458 -7.21 -17.63 29.30
C LEU A 458 -7.22 -18.64 28.14
N GLU A 459 -7.74 -19.85 28.36
CA GLU A 459 -7.82 -20.95 27.41
C GLU A 459 -9.03 -21.85 27.70
N ALA A 460 -9.35 -22.77 26.78
CA ALA A 460 -10.44 -23.72 26.99
C ALA A 460 -10.14 -24.65 28.18
N GLY A 461 -11.07 -24.74 29.13
CA GLY A 461 -10.92 -25.60 30.29
C GLY A 461 -11.13 -27.09 29.95
N LYS A 462 -10.58 -27.99 30.78
CA LYS A 462 -10.87 -29.44 30.69
C LYS A 462 -12.31 -29.81 31.04
N GLN A 463 -13.06 -28.89 31.66
CA GLN A 463 -14.45 -29.11 32.10
C GLN A 463 -15.42 -27.98 31.66
N GLY A 464 -15.05 -27.21 30.62
CA GLY A 464 -15.79 -26.03 30.18
C GLY A 464 -15.03 -24.77 30.51
#